data_AF-A0A938JH17-F1
#
_entry.id   AF-A0A938JH17-F1
#
_cell.length_a   1.000
_cell.length_b   1.000
_cell.length_c   1.000
_cell.angle_alpha   90.00
_cell.angle_beta   90.00
_cell.angle_gamma   90.00
#
_symmetry.space_group_name_H-M   'P 1'
#
loop_
_entity.id
_entity.type
_entity.pdbx_description
1 polymer ?
#
loop_
_entity_poly.entity_id
_entity_poly.type
_entity_poly.pdbx_seq_one_letter_code
_entity_poly.pdbx_strand_id
1 'polypeptide(L)'
;MTRTSLHAAVAAGLVEGALTAASAVAAPVTITPGTLTICTYPGFAPFTSSASNGAWVGWDASLLTKFAAQRGLTVKPVPVDPFDGM
;
A
#
# COMPACT_ATOMS: atom_id res chain seq x y z
N MET A 1 -12.94 32.96 60.65
CA MET A 1 -11.69 33.46 60.05
C MET A 1 -11.41 32.65 58.80
N THR A 2 -11.62 33.30 57.66
CA THR A 2 -11.38 32.88 56.28
C THR A 2 -9.90 32.66 56.00
N ARG A 3 -9.56 31.68 55.16
CA ARG A 3 -8.61 31.84 54.05
C ARG A 3 -8.55 30.62 53.13
N THR A 4 -9.18 30.77 51.97
CA THR A 4 -8.95 30.02 50.73
C THR A 4 -7.51 30.20 50.24
N SER A 5 -6.90 29.18 49.66
CA SER A 5 -5.76 29.32 48.75
C SER A 5 -5.80 28.23 47.68
N LEU A 6 -6.08 28.64 46.45
CA LEU A 6 -5.89 27.87 45.21
C LEU A 6 -4.59 28.37 44.55
N HIS A 7 -4.00 27.53 43.69
CA HIS A 7 -2.95 27.76 42.66
C HIS A 7 -1.50 27.37 43.00
N ALA A 8 -1.01 26.31 42.36
CA ALA A 8 0.01 26.39 41.30
C ALA A 8 0.12 25.04 40.56
N ALA A 9 0.09 25.09 39.23
CA ALA A 9 0.28 23.97 38.31
C ALA A 9 1.69 24.01 37.70
N VAL A 10 2.36 22.87 37.48
CA VAL A 10 3.45 22.58 36.51
C VAL A 10 3.54 21.04 36.41
N ALA A 11 3.04 20.37 35.37
CA ALA A 11 3.58 20.16 34.01
C ALA A 11 4.93 19.43 33.96
N ALA A 12 4.94 18.18 33.49
CA ALA A 12 5.96 17.61 32.59
C ALA A 12 5.83 16.07 32.52
N GLY A 13 5.19 15.58 31.47
CA GLY A 13 5.13 14.16 31.16
C GLY A 13 4.43 13.90 29.83
N LEU A 14 4.55 14.84 28.88
CA LEU A 14 4.15 14.62 27.50
C LEU A 14 5.13 13.58 26.94
N VAL A 15 4.70 12.33 26.83
CA VAL A 15 5.25 11.44 25.82
C VAL A 15 4.80 12.02 24.49
N GLU A 16 5.64 12.90 23.94
CA GLU A 16 5.60 13.30 22.53
C GLU A 16 5.99 12.08 21.69
N GLY A 17 5.10 11.11 21.63
CA GLY A 17 5.08 10.17 20.52
C GLY A 17 4.64 10.99 19.33
N ALA A 18 5.59 11.44 18.52
CA ALA A 18 5.33 12.08 17.24
C ALA A 18 4.41 11.16 16.42
N LEU A 19 3.10 11.43 16.46
CA LEU A 19 2.20 10.97 15.43
C LEU A 19 2.62 11.74 14.19
N THR A 20 3.56 11.18 13.43
CA THR A 20 3.64 11.46 12.01
C THR A 20 2.24 11.19 11.48
N ALA A 21 1.50 12.25 11.19
CA ALA A 21 0.30 12.17 10.40
C ALA A 21 0.72 11.59 9.06
N ALA A 22 0.65 10.26 8.93
CA ALA A 22 0.71 9.61 7.65
C ALA A 22 -0.44 10.24 6.88
N SER A 23 -0.11 11.09 5.90
CA SER A 23 -1.09 11.57 4.94
C SER A 23 -1.74 10.30 4.39
N ALA A 24 -3.00 10.08 4.77
CA ALA A 24 -3.77 8.97 4.27
C ALA A 24 -4.04 9.28 2.80
N VAL A 25 -3.07 8.96 1.95
CA VAL A 25 -3.27 8.91 0.50
C VAL A 25 -4.46 7.99 0.32
N ALA A 26 -5.56 8.55 -0.18
CA ALA A 26 -6.79 7.82 -0.37
C ALA A 26 -6.49 6.51 -1.10
N ALA A 27 -7.05 5.41 -0.61
CA ALA A 27 -6.90 4.13 -1.28
C ALA A 27 -7.42 4.27 -2.72
N PRO A 28 -6.69 3.74 -3.72
CA PRO A 28 -7.14 3.84 -5.10
C PRO A 28 -8.47 3.10 -5.26
N VAL A 29 -9.38 3.69 -6.05
CA VAL A 29 -10.60 3.00 -6.48
C VAL A 29 -10.18 1.93 -7.49
N THR A 30 -10.66 0.72 -7.28
CA THR A 30 -10.31 -0.47 -8.09
C THR A 30 -11.53 -0.94 -8.89
N ILE A 31 -11.30 -1.52 -10.07
CA ILE A 31 -12.38 -2.09 -10.91
C ILE A 31 -13.13 -3.17 -10.14
N THR A 32 -12.38 -4.03 -9.44
CA THR A 32 -12.92 -4.98 -8.46
C THR A 32 -12.47 -4.52 -7.07
N PRO A 33 -13.41 -4.19 -6.15
CA PRO A 33 -13.07 -3.70 -4.83
C PRO A 33 -12.02 -4.56 -4.12
N GLY A 34 -10.97 -3.92 -3.60
CA GLY A 34 -9.88 -4.59 -2.87
C GLY A 34 -8.87 -5.32 -3.75
N THR A 35 -8.99 -5.28 -5.07
CA THR A 35 -8.12 -6.00 -6.01
C THR A 35 -7.41 -5.06 -6.97
N LEU A 36 -6.08 -5.11 -6.98
CA LEU A 36 -5.26 -4.52 -8.03
C LEU A 36 -5.16 -5.51 -9.20
N THR A 37 -5.97 -5.30 -10.22
CA THR A 37 -5.91 -6.03 -11.49
C THR A 37 -4.75 -5.51 -12.34
N ILE A 38 -3.82 -6.37 -12.73
CA ILE A 38 -2.59 -5.99 -13.47
C ILE A 38 -2.58 -6.65 -14.84
N CYS A 39 -2.37 -5.86 -15.88
CA CYS A 39 -2.15 -6.32 -17.25
C CYS A 39 -0.72 -5.96 -17.67
N THR A 40 0.20 -6.91 -17.53
CA THR A 40 1.59 -6.82 -18.01
C THR A 40 1.95 -8.08 -18.78
N TYR A 41 2.93 -8.01 -19.67
CA TYR A 41 3.38 -9.16 -20.43
C TYR A 41 4.44 -9.97 -19.65
N PRO A 42 4.16 -11.21 -19.22
CA PRO A 42 5.10 -12.02 -18.43
C PRO A 42 6.18 -12.72 -19.26
N GLY A 43 6.40 -12.31 -20.51
CA GLY A 43 7.53 -12.74 -21.34
C GLY A 43 8.68 -11.75 -21.37
N PHE A 44 8.61 -10.65 -20.60
CA PHE A 44 9.55 -9.53 -20.69
C PHE A 44 10.46 -9.43 -19.46
N ALA A 45 11.35 -10.42 -19.30
CA ALA A 45 12.41 -10.37 -18.29
C ALA A 45 13.36 -9.17 -18.55
N PRO A 46 13.89 -8.51 -17.51
CA PRO A 46 13.73 -8.79 -16.07
C PRO A 46 12.54 -8.05 -15.41
N PHE A 47 11.65 -7.43 -16.19
CA PHE A 47 10.59 -6.57 -15.69
C PHE A 47 9.40 -7.38 -15.18
N THR A 48 8.89 -8.32 -16.00
CA THR A 48 7.84 -9.27 -15.60
C THR A 48 8.08 -10.64 -16.23
N SER A 49 8.00 -11.69 -15.43
CA SER A 49 8.15 -13.09 -15.85
C SER A 49 7.24 -14.01 -15.07
N SER A 50 6.75 -15.08 -15.68
CA SER A 50 6.00 -16.13 -14.97
C SER A 50 6.96 -17.08 -14.25
N ALA A 51 6.81 -17.23 -12.94
CA ALA A 51 7.45 -18.30 -12.16
C ALA A 51 6.72 -19.63 -12.36
N SER A 52 7.36 -20.73 -11.96
CA SER A 52 6.82 -22.10 -12.11
C SER A 52 5.51 -22.33 -11.34
N ASN A 53 5.24 -21.55 -10.30
CA ASN A 53 4.00 -21.58 -9.54
C ASN A 53 2.90 -20.66 -10.10
N GLY A 54 3.13 -20.05 -11.27
CA GLY A 54 2.19 -19.11 -11.90
C GLY A 54 2.22 -17.69 -11.36
N ALA A 55 3.04 -17.39 -10.33
CA ALA A 55 3.22 -16.02 -9.85
C ALA A 55 4.05 -15.19 -10.84
N TRP A 56 3.75 -13.90 -10.95
CA TRP A 56 4.60 -12.97 -11.70
C TRP A 56 5.75 -12.48 -10.82
N VAL A 57 6.96 -12.48 -11.39
CA VAL A 57 8.20 -12.02 -10.76
C VAL A 57 8.90 -11.00 -11.66
N GLY A 58 9.87 -10.25 -11.13
CA GLY A 58 10.57 -9.18 -11.86
C GLY A 58 10.38 -7.82 -11.22
N TRP A 59 10.97 -6.79 -11.83
CA TRP A 59 10.96 -5.43 -11.28
C TRP A 59 9.54 -4.84 -11.17
N ASP A 60 8.75 -4.88 -12.25
CA ASP A 60 7.38 -4.37 -12.27
C ASP A 60 6.48 -5.19 -11.34
N ALA A 61 6.59 -6.52 -11.41
CA ALA A 61 5.83 -7.41 -10.55
C ALA A 61 6.09 -7.13 -9.06
N SER A 62 7.36 -6.87 -8.70
CA SER A 62 7.74 -6.52 -7.33
C SER A 62 7.22 -5.15 -6.91
N LEU A 63 7.31 -4.16 -7.80
CA LEU A 63 6.81 -2.81 -7.56
C LEU A 63 5.30 -2.82 -7.28
N LEU A 64 4.53 -3.47 -8.14
CA LEU A 64 3.07 -3.50 -8.06
C LEU A 64 2.59 -4.34 -6.88
N THR A 65 3.29 -5.44 -6.55
CA THR A 65 2.99 -6.23 -5.35
C THR A 65 3.22 -5.42 -4.07
N LYS A 66 4.32 -4.68 -3.98
CA LYS A 66 4.59 -3.81 -2.82
C LYS A 66 3.59 -2.68 -2.71
N PHE A 67 3.23 -2.06 -3.85
CA PHE A 67 2.19 -1.03 -3.88
C PHE A 67 0.85 -1.59 -3.40
N ALA A 68 0.42 -2.76 -3.88
CA ALA A 68 -0.82 -3.39 -3.45
C ALA A 68 -0.82 -3.67 -1.94
N ALA A 69 0.28 -4.22 -1.41
CA ALA A 69 0.43 -4.48 0.02
C ALA A 69 0.34 -3.19 0.87
N GLN A 70 0.98 -2.10 0.43
CA GLN A 70 0.91 -0.78 1.10
C GLN A 70 -0.50 -0.17 1.10
N ARG A 71 -1.38 -0.65 0.22
CA ARG A 71 -2.77 -0.18 0.10
C ARG A 71 -3.79 -1.20 0.60
N GLY A 72 -3.35 -2.32 1.18
CA GLY A 72 -4.26 -3.40 1.62
C GLY A 72 -5.01 -4.07 0.47
N LEU A 73 -4.41 -4.12 -0.72
CA LEU A 73 -5.00 -4.71 -1.92
C LEU A 73 -4.41 -6.10 -2.21
N THR A 74 -5.22 -6.93 -2.87
CA THR A 74 -4.76 -8.21 -3.44
C THR A 74 -4.37 -8.01 -4.91
N VAL A 75 -3.28 -8.63 -5.35
CA VAL A 75 -2.87 -8.60 -6.77
C VAL A 75 -3.59 -9.69 -7.55
N LYS A 76 -4.17 -9.33 -8.70
CA LYS A 76 -4.71 -10.27 -9.68
C LYS A 76 -4.10 -10.02 -11.06
N PRO A 77 -3.16 -10.87 -11.51
CA PRO A 77 -2.68 -10.84 -12.88
C PRO A 77 -3.81 -11.17 -13.87
N VAL A 78 -3.85 -10.44 -14.99
CA VAL A 78 -4.70 -10.78 -16.14
C VAL A 78 -3.77 -11.17 -17.28
N PRO A 79 -3.82 -12.43 -17.76
CA PRO A 79 -3.03 -12.82 -18.91
C PRO A 79 -3.45 -11.97 -20.11
N VAL A 80 -2.46 -11.51 -20.87
CA VAL A 80 -2.69 -10.93 -22.17
C VAL A 80 -2.90 -12.10 -23.12
N ASP A 81 -4.07 -12.18 -23.75
CA ASP A 81 -4.28 -13.11 -24.85
C ASP A 81 -3.25 -12.80 -25.95
N PRO A 82 -2.60 -13.81 -26.55
CA PRO A 82 -1.70 -13.59 -27.65
C PRO A 82 -2.43 -12.78 -28.74
N PHE A 83 -1.86 -11.63 -29.11
CA PHE A 83 -2.37 -10.88 -30.27
C PHE A 83 -2.22 -11.79 -31.50
N ASP A 84 -3.35 -12.15 -32.11
CA ASP A 84 -3.45 -13.09 -33.24
C ASP A 84 -3.25 -12.42 -34.61
N GLY A 85 -3.01 -11.11 -34.62
CA GLY A 85 -2.67 -10.36 -35.83
C GLY A 85 -3.86 -10.10 -36.75
N MET A 86 -5.10 -10.31 -36.29
CA MET A 86 -6.34 -10.10 -37.04
C MET A 86 -7.07 -8.83 -36.61
#